data_AF-A0A507D987-F1
#
_entry.id   AF-A0A507D987-F1
#
_cell.length_a   1.000
_cell.length_b   1.000
_cell.length_c   1.000
_cell.angle_alpha   90.00
_cell.angle_beta   90.00
_cell.angle_gamma   90.00
#
_symmetry.space_group_name_H-M   'P 1'
#
loop_
_entity.id
_entity.type
_entity.pdbx_description
1 polymer ?
#
loop_
_entity_poly.entity_id
_entity_poly.type
_entity_poly.pdbx_seq_one_letter_code
_entity_poly.pdbx_strand_id
1 'polypeptide(L)'
;MSLDAKRGYYPGDAPSKGANDKTQALAVGIISLGDIKRIAEKLSGMSVEEQARIAQRQDRQEKQLLSKQRVSTWRNTLAGQRRAKLQAGNQRREAEERERLRLDEEFRQDSEARRNVVVERARRMQENERDPVRQLHSRLLLYNVLKVRDTQLLLKKERAGREEAIYHGYKVIAAAENAAAEAKDRNAADTAKARRLSTAAEQRQQHQQKMDKQVAEAKAMMQEGIAIRRADEEYRAAQVKSAAETKAKYMVFTQELVAMRDDVKSRKDAAKAHDIQQRLGNEAWIARKEKQTTMKRDLEATWFNQGIRTRELIGERSLGITDDIESKLNQQIARAVQDKDEKARCEAARKQEISKEQGQETKRHYIDTVQRKKEDKVKAKEEGQATLRVFLQQRDEYLENERRKKADALERGRELQKNHLAQMEESRRARLCAQQERRNDHSARDAQEREAHELAAYMETVQKEAWAQDNGRLQDYLQKALSQLKP
;
A
#
# COMPACT_ATOMS: atom_id res chain seq x y z
N MET A 1 5.33 -60.25 -54.97
CA MET A 1 4.59 -61.45 -55.42
C MET A 1 5.57 -62.60 -55.48
N SER A 2 5.37 -63.55 -54.58
CA SER A 2 6.18 -64.74 -54.32
C SER A 2 5.42 -65.98 -54.81
N LEU A 3 6.16 -67.09 -54.95
CA LEU A 3 5.72 -68.50 -55.04
C LEU A 3 5.30 -68.95 -56.45
N ASP A 4 6.07 -69.81 -57.13
CA ASP A 4 6.13 -71.30 -57.01
C ASP A 4 5.31 -71.92 -58.15
N ALA A 5 5.56 -73.09 -58.75
CA ALA A 5 6.62 -74.07 -58.73
C ALA A 5 6.25 -75.15 -59.79
N LYS A 6 7.25 -75.95 -60.26
CA LYS A 6 7.12 -77.34 -60.77
C LYS A 6 6.33 -77.54 -62.08
N ARG A 7 6.61 -78.51 -62.96
CA ARG A 7 7.54 -79.66 -63.07
C ARG A 7 7.49 -80.10 -64.54
N GLY A 8 8.63 -80.42 -65.15
CA GLY A 8 8.65 -81.25 -66.35
C GLY A 8 8.51 -82.73 -65.98
N TYR A 9 7.82 -83.49 -66.83
CA TYR A 9 7.86 -84.96 -66.81
C TYR A 9 8.12 -85.47 -68.24
N TYR A 10 9.04 -86.41 -68.30
CA TYR A 10 9.66 -87.04 -69.47
C TYR A 10 8.79 -88.19 -69.98
N PRO A 11 8.89 -88.57 -71.26
CA PRO A 11 8.76 -89.98 -71.62
C PRO A 11 9.99 -90.42 -72.41
N GLY A 12 10.78 -91.28 -71.77
CA GLY A 12 11.69 -92.21 -72.43
C GLY A 12 11.26 -93.61 -72.01
N ASP A 13 11.02 -94.49 -72.96
CA ASP A 13 11.78 -95.73 -73.14
C ASP A 13 11.13 -96.64 -74.20
N ALA A 14 12.00 -97.35 -74.91
CA ALA A 14 11.76 -98.28 -76.01
C ALA A 14 11.08 -99.60 -75.55
N PRO A 15 11.19 -100.75 -76.24
CA PRO A 15 11.08 -101.12 -77.67
C PRO A 15 10.01 -102.24 -77.87
N SER A 16 9.63 -102.60 -79.11
CA SER A 16 9.11 -103.96 -79.47
C SER A 16 8.72 -104.03 -80.95
N LYS A 17 9.54 -104.67 -81.80
CA LYS A 17 9.31 -105.99 -82.42
C LYS A 17 7.99 -106.17 -83.21
N GLY A 18 8.15 -106.33 -84.53
CA GLY A 18 7.61 -107.45 -85.31
C GLY A 18 6.21 -107.34 -85.91
N ALA A 19 6.14 -107.61 -87.23
CA ALA A 19 5.11 -108.40 -87.94
C ALA A 19 4.47 -107.72 -89.18
N ASN A 20 4.78 -108.35 -90.32
CA ASN A 20 3.91 -108.80 -91.43
C ASN A 20 3.23 -107.87 -92.45
N ASP A 21 3.51 -108.28 -93.70
CA ASP A 21 2.65 -108.45 -94.88
C ASP A 21 2.35 -107.28 -95.85
N LYS A 22 3.14 -107.30 -96.93
CA LYS A 22 2.74 -107.50 -98.35
C LYS A 22 1.43 -106.85 -98.84
N THR A 23 1.59 -105.91 -99.77
CA THR A 23 0.91 -105.86 -101.09
C THR A 23 1.59 -104.78 -101.94
N GLN A 24 2.45 -105.21 -102.86
CA GLN A 24 2.21 -105.33 -104.31
C GLN A 24 2.31 -104.02 -105.12
N ALA A 25 3.35 -104.03 -105.96
CA ALA A 25 3.46 -103.51 -107.32
C ALA A 25 3.36 -101.99 -107.54
N LEU A 26 4.49 -101.38 -107.88
CA LEU A 26 4.84 -100.94 -109.25
C LEU A 26 6.38 -100.82 -109.34
N ALA A 27 6.94 -101.20 -110.48
CA ALA A 27 8.33 -101.58 -110.67
C ALA A 27 9.35 -100.43 -110.62
N VAL A 28 10.31 -100.47 -109.68
CA VAL A 28 11.62 -99.78 -109.75
C VAL A 28 12.64 -100.62 -108.95
N GLY A 29 13.86 -100.80 -109.46
CA GLY A 29 14.84 -101.84 -109.07
C GLY A 29 15.26 -101.89 -107.59
N ILE A 30 15.35 -103.11 -107.04
CA ILE A 30 15.75 -103.40 -105.64
C ILE A 30 17.27 -103.59 -105.56
N ILE A 31 17.93 -102.74 -104.77
CA ILE A 31 19.36 -102.81 -104.37
C ILE A 31 19.45 -103.57 -103.04
N SER A 32 20.38 -104.53 -102.89
CA SER A 32 20.49 -105.36 -101.67
C SER A 32 21.04 -104.58 -100.47
N LEU A 33 20.75 -105.01 -99.23
CA LEU A 33 21.28 -104.37 -98.00
C LEU A 33 22.82 -104.36 -97.94
N GLY A 34 23.48 -105.34 -98.55
CA GLY A 34 24.94 -105.36 -98.72
C GLY A 34 25.42 -104.30 -99.70
N ASP A 35 24.63 -104.04 -100.75
CA ASP A 35 24.89 -102.98 -101.71
C ASP A 35 24.56 -101.60 -101.13
N ILE A 36 23.54 -101.45 -100.27
CA ILE A 36 23.26 -100.19 -99.55
C ILE A 36 24.37 -99.89 -98.55
N LYS A 37 24.90 -100.88 -97.82
CA LYS A 37 26.06 -100.69 -96.94
C LYS A 37 27.33 -100.34 -97.73
N ARG A 38 27.60 -101.02 -98.85
CA ARG A 38 28.72 -100.68 -99.75
C ARG A 38 28.57 -99.32 -100.39
N ILE A 39 27.36 -98.93 -100.80
CA ILE A 39 27.07 -97.64 -101.43
C ILE A 39 27.13 -96.54 -100.38
N ALA A 40 26.63 -96.77 -99.15
CA ALA A 40 26.73 -95.81 -98.05
C ALA A 40 28.18 -95.63 -97.56
N GLU A 41 28.97 -96.71 -97.45
CA GLU A 41 30.40 -96.63 -97.10
C GLU A 41 31.24 -96.03 -98.23
N LYS A 42 30.90 -96.29 -99.51
CA LYS A 42 31.57 -95.66 -100.66
C LYS A 42 31.16 -94.21 -100.93
N LEU A 43 29.93 -93.81 -100.60
CA LEU A 43 29.45 -92.43 -100.76
C LEU A 43 29.82 -91.53 -99.58
N SER A 44 29.89 -92.07 -98.36
CA SER A 44 30.24 -91.28 -97.17
C SER A 44 31.68 -91.44 -96.70
N GLY A 45 32.42 -92.45 -97.20
CA GLY A 45 33.84 -92.67 -96.92
C GLY A 45 34.20 -92.96 -95.46
N MET A 46 33.21 -93.10 -94.56
CA MET A 46 33.39 -93.20 -93.12
C MET A 46 32.53 -94.32 -92.51
N SER A 47 33.07 -95.00 -91.50
CA SER A 47 32.40 -96.08 -90.77
C SER A 47 31.22 -95.55 -89.95
N VAL A 48 30.18 -96.38 -89.74
CA VAL A 48 29.01 -96.04 -88.90
C VAL A 48 29.42 -95.66 -87.47
N GLU A 49 30.52 -96.22 -86.95
CA GLU A 49 31.06 -95.87 -85.62
C GLU A 49 31.70 -94.47 -85.58
N GLU A 50 32.28 -94.01 -86.68
CA GLU A 50 32.82 -92.66 -86.81
C GLU A 50 31.71 -91.60 -86.86
N GLN A 51 30.61 -91.89 -87.55
CA GLN A 51 29.44 -91.00 -87.57
C GLN A 51 28.84 -90.81 -86.17
N ALA A 52 28.75 -91.87 -85.36
CA ALA A 52 28.29 -91.77 -83.98
C ALA A 52 29.22 -90.93 -83.10
N ARG A 53 30.56 -91.04 -83.28
CA ARG A 53 31.54 -90.19 -82.57
C ARG A 53 31.44 -88.73 -82.99
N ILE A 54 31.20 -88.45 -84.28
CA ILE A 54 31.01 -87.09 -84.79
C ILE A 54 29.73 -86.49 -84.20
N ALA A 55 28.61 -87.21 -84.20
CA ALA A 55 27.35 -86.77 -83.60
C ALA A 55 27.48 -86.49 -82.09
N GLN A 56 28.19 -87.34 -81.35
CA GLN A 56 28.43 -87.11 -79.91
C GLN A 56 29.35 -85.90 -79.65
N ARG A 57 30.33 -85.64 -80.54
CA ARG A 57 31.14 -84.42 -80.48
C ARG A 57 30.30 -83.17 -80.77
N GLN A 58 29.40 -83.24 -81.75
CA GLN A 58 28.48 -82.14 -82.09
C GLN A 58 27.52 -81.85 -80.93
N ASP A 59 26.85 -82.86 -80.37
CA ASP A 59 25.96 -82.70 -79.21
C ASP A 59 26.71 -82.14 -77.99
N ARG A 60 27.96 -82.56 -77.76
CA ARG A 60 28.82 -81.98 -76.70
C ARG A 60 29.15 -80.52 -76.98
N GLN A 61 29.46 -80.15 -78.22
CA GLN A 61 29.74 -78.77 -78.63
C GLN A 61 28.49 -77.89 -78.49
N GLU A 62 27.32 -78.37 -78.91
CA GLU A 62 26.05 -77.68 -78.77
C GLU A 62 25.70 -77.44 -77.29
N LYS A 63 25.80 -78.48 -76.45
CA LYS A 63 25.61 -78.35 -75.00
C LYS A 63 26.63 -77.39 -74.37
N GLN A 64 27.87 -77.38 -74.85
CA GLN A 64 28.88 -76.43 -74.40
C GLN A 64 28.53 -74.98 -74.80
N LEU A 65 28.01 -74.76 -76.01
CA LEU A 65 27.55 -73.45 -76.47
C LEU A 65 26.35 -72.95 -75.66
N LEU A 66 25.34 -73.81 -75.45
CA LEU A 66 24.17 -73.52 -74.61
C LEU A 66 24.59 -73.19 -73.17
N SER A 67 25.55 -73.93 -72.62
CA SER A 67 26.12 -73.64 -71.30
C SER A 67 26.83 -72.29 -71.27
N LYS A 68 27.68 -71.96 -72.27
CA LYS A 68 28.33 -70.65 -72.38
C LYS A 68 27.34 -69.49 -72.49
N GLN A 69 26.25 -69.65 -73.24
CA GLN A 69 25.17 -68.66 -73.36
C GLN A 69 24.41 -68.47 -72.05
N ARG A 70 24.17 -69.56 -71.30
CA ARG A 70 23.54 -69.48 -69.98
C ARG A 70 24.48 -68.81 -68.96
N VAL A 71 25.77 -69.13 -68.98
CA VAL A 71 26.77 -68.51 -68.08
C VAL A 71 26.99 -67.03 -68.41
N SER A 72 26.90 -66.62 -69.67
CA SER A 72 27.08 -65.20 -70.06
C SER A 72 25.97 -64.28 -69.53
N THR A 73 24.79 -64.84 -69.25
CA THR A 73 23.65 -64.13 -68.64
C THR A 73 23.67 -64.15 -67.11
N TRP A 74 24.57 -64.92 -66.48
CA TRP A 74 24.69 -64.96 -65.03
C TRP A 74 25.40 -63.73 -64.48
N ARG A 75 24.70 -62.99 -63.62
CA ARG A 75 25.22 -61.82 -62.91
C ARG A 75 26.30 -62.16 -61.88
N ASN A 76 26.27 -63.38 -61.34
CA ASN A 76 27.20 -63.85 -60.29
C ASN A 76 28.54 -64.38 -60.82
N THR A 77 28.80 -64.25 -62.13
CA THR A 77 30.13 -64.53 -62.70
C THR A 77 31.06 -63.34 -62.50
N LEU A 78 32.37 -63.55 -62.46
CA LEU A 78 33.35 -62.46 -62.37
C LEU A 78 33.18 -61.44 -63.53
N ALA A 79 32.86 -61.92 -64.73
CA ALA A 79 32.57 -61.07 -65.89
C ALA A 79 31.26 -60.28 -65.72
N GLY A 80 30.21 -60.91 -65.19
CA GLY A 80 28.93 -60.26 -64.84
C GLY A 80 29.11 -59.17 -63.79
N GLN A 81 29.86 -59.46 -62.72
CA GLN A 81 30.19 -58.48 -61.66
C GLN A 81 30.99 -57.29 -62.19
N ARG A 82 31.99 -57.52 -63.06
CA ARG A 82 32.75 -56.44 -63.71
C ARG A 82 31.85 -55.56 -64.58
N ARG A 83 30.96 -56.15 -65.39
CA ARG A 83 29.98 -55.42 -66.21
C ARG A 83 29.02 -54.61 -65.33
N ALA A 84 28.50 -55.19 -64.26
CA ALA A 84 27.63 -54.50 -63.32
C ALA A 84 28.36 -53.33 -62.63
N LYS A 85 29.63 -53.50 -62.22
CA LYS A 85 30.45 -52.43 -61.64
C LYS A 85 30.71 -51.29 -62.63
N LEU A 86 30.98 -51.61 -63.90
CA LEU A 86 31.16 -50.60 -64.95
C LEU A 86 29.85 -49.85 -65.25
N GLN A 87 28.73 -50.57 -65.35
CA GLN A 87 27.41 -49.95 -65.52
C GLN A 87 27.04 -49.05 -64.34
N ALA A 88 27.25 -49.50 -63.10
CA ALA A 88 27.04 -48.69 -61.90
C ALA A 88 27.97 -47.45 -61.87
N GLY A 89 29.23 -47.61 -62.29
CA GLY A 89 30.17 -46.50 -62.44
C GLY A 89 29.75 -45.49 -63.50
N ASN A 90 29.19 -45.94 -64.63
CA ASN A 90 28.64 -45.06 -65.67
C ASN A 90 27.38 -44.35 -65.18
N GLN A 91 26.45 -45.07 -64.55
CA GLN A 91 25.23 -44.48 -63.97
C GLN A 91 25.57 -43.43 -62.92
N ARG A 92 26.58 -43.67 -62.09
CA ARG A 92 27.07 -42.70 -61.11
C ARG A 92 27.63 -41.45 -61.79
N ARG A 93 28.48 -41.61 -62.81
CA ARG A 93 29.03 -40.47 -63.58
C ARG A 93 27.94 -39.68 -64.29
N GLU A 94 26.97 -40.35 -64.91
CA GLU A 94 25.83 -39.68 -65.54
C GLU A 94 24.96 -38.93 -64.52
N ALA A 95 24.77 -39.47 -63.32
CA ALA A 95 24.06 -38.78 -62.25
C ALA A 95 24.84 -37.55 -61.74
N GLU A 96 26.15 -37.68 -61.55
CA GLU A 96 27.04 -36.58 -61.14
C GLU A 96 27.05 -35.46 -62.19
N GLU A 97 27.12 -35.76 -63.49
CA GLU A 97 27.03 -34.75 -64.55
C GLU A 97 25.65 -34.08 -64.62
N ARG A 98 24.55 -34.83 -64.42
CA ARG A 98 23.20 -34.24 -64.35
C ARG A 98 23.05 -33.28 -63.17
N GLU A 99 23.62 -33.61 -62.01
CA GLU A 99 23.62 -32.70 -60.85
C GLU A 99 24.48 -31.45 -61.10
N ARG A 100 25.64 -31.59 -61.76
CA ARG A 100 26.44 -30.41 -62.17
C ARG A 100 25.69 -29.49 -63.11
N LEU A 101 25.07 -30.04 -64.15
CA LEU A 101 24.26 -29.26 -65.09
C LEU A 101 23.08 -28.56 -64.40
N ARG A 102 22.47 -29.22 -63.41
CA ARG A 102 21.40 -28.62 -62.61
C ARG A 102 21.93 -27.45 -61.76
N LEU A 103 23.06 -27.63 -61.09
CA LEU A 103 23.68 -26.57 -60.28
C LEU A 103 24.07 -25.38 -61.16
N ASP A 104 24.66 -25.62 -62.34
CA ASP A 104 25.01 -24.55 -63.28
C ASP A 104 23.78 -23.75 -63.73
N GLU A 105 22.65 -24.43 -63.96
CA GLU A 105 21.39 -23.78 -64.30
C GLU A 105 20.82 -22.97 -63.12
N GLU A 106 20.88 -23.50 -61.89
CA GLU A 106 20.47 -22.78 -60.67
C GLU A 106 21.35 -21.53 -60.45
N PHE A 107 22.68 -21.64 -60.61
CA PHE A 107 23.60 -20.51 -60.52
C PHE A 107 23.34 -19.47 -61.62
N ARG A 108 23.01 -19.91 -62.84
CA ARG A 108 22.64 -19.01 -63.93
C ARG A 108 21.38 -18.22 -63.60
N GLN A 109 20.34 -18.89 -63.12
CA GLN A 109 19.09 -18.24 -62.72
C GLN A 109 19.29 -17.25 -61.57
N ASP A 110 20.07 -17.61 -60.55
CA ASP A 110 20.41 -16.72 -59.44
C ASP A 110 21.20 -15.50 -59.89
N SER A 111 22.15 -15.68 -60.80
CA SER A 111 22.94 -14.59 -61.37
C SER A 111 22.07 -13.63 -62.19
N GLU A 112 21.19 -14.18 -63.04
CA GLU A 112 20.20 -13.41 -63.79
C GLU A 112 19.24 -12.65 -62.87
N ALA A 113 18.75 -13.28 -61.80
CA ALA A 113 17.89 -12.65 -60.81
C ALA A 113 18.60 -11.49 -60.10
N ARG A 114 19.86 -11.70 -59.65
CA ARG A 114 20.67 -10.64 -59.03
C ARG A 114 20.92 -9.48 -59.99
N ARG A 115 21.27 -9.78 -61.24
CA ARG A 115 21.42 -8.77 -62.29
C ARG A 115 20.13 -7.98 -62.48
N ASN A 116 18.99 -8.65 -62.56
CA ASN A 116 17.69 -7.99 -62.72
C ASN A 116 17.36 -7.08 -61.53
N VAL A 117 17.62 -7.51 -60.29
CA VAL A 117 17.43 -6.66 -59.09
C VAL A 117 18.30 -5.41 -59.15
N VAL A 118 19.57 -5.53 -59.55
CA VAL A 118 20.47 -4.39 -59.68
C VAL A 118 20.01 -3.44 -60.79
N VAL A 119 19.60 -3.97 -61.94
CA VAL A 119 19.08 -3.18 -63.07
C VAL A 119 17.78 -2.46 -62.68
N GLU A 120 16.86 -3.14 -62.00
CA GLU A 120 15.60 -2.53 -61.54
C GLU A 120 15.84 -1.46 -60.48
N ARG A 121 16.78 -1.67 -59.56
CA ARG A 121 17.19 -0.64 -58.61
C ARG A 121 17.75 0.59 -59.32
N ALA A 122 18.62 0.38 -60.30
CA ALA A 122 19.19 1.47 -61.10
C ALA A 122 18.10 2.23 -61.90
N ARG A 123 17.15 1.49 -62.51
CA ARG A 123 15.98 2.09 -63.18
C ARG A 123 15.14 2.94 -62.25
N ARG A 124 14.82 2.44 -61.04
CA ARG A 124 14.09 3.21 -60.02
C ARG A 124 14.83 4.47 -59.59
N MET A 125 16.15 4.40 -59.43
CA MET A 125 16.98 5.57 -59.11
C MET A 125 16.90 6.60 -60.24
N GLN A 126 17.11 6.18 -61.49
CA GLN A 126 16.98 7.07 -62.66
C GLN A 126 15.59 7.68 -62.78
N GLU A 127 14.54 6.90 -62.55
CA GLU A 127 13.16 7.38 -62.59
C GLU A 127 12.89 8.41 -61.47
N ASN A 128 13.37 8.16 -60.25
CA ASN A 128 13.30 9.11 -59.15
C ASN A 128 14.09 10.39 -59.41
N GLU A 129 15.15 10.32 -60.22
CA GLU A 129 15.94 11.48 -60.63
C GLU A 129 15.27 12.32 -61.71
N ARG A 130 14.26 11.79 -62.43
CA ARG A 130 13.52 12.56 -63.42
C ARG A 130 12.82 13.73 -62.76
N ASP A 131 12.96 14.92 -63.34
CA ASP A 131 12.36 16.16 -62.86
C ASP A 131 10.84 16.09 -62.56
N PRO A 132 9.97 15.50 -63.41
CA PRO A 132 8.54 15.38 -63.05
C PRO A 132 8.32 14.54 -61.79
N VAL A 133 9.13 13.51 -61.58
CA VAL A 133 9.05 12.63 -60.40
C VAL A 133 9.57 13.37 -59.16
N ARG A 134 10.66 14.14 -59.27
CA ARG A 134 11.14 15.00 -58.18
C ARG A 134 10.13 16.08 -57.80
N GLN A 135 9.48 16.71 -58.77
CA GLN A 135 8.41 17.68 -58.54
C GLN A 135 7.20 17.01 -57.84
N LEU A 136 6.81 15.81 -58.26
CA LEU A 136 5.77 15.04 -57.60
C LEU A 136 6.15 14.71 -56.14
N HIS A 137 7.37 14.23 -55.89
CA HIS A 137 7.85 13.94 -54.53
C HIS A 137 7.89 15.20 -53.66
N SER A 138 8.30 16.35 -54.21
CA SER A 138 8.25 17.63 -53.51
C SER A 138 6.82 18.04 -53.13
N ARG A 139 5.86 17.86 -54.04
CA ARG A 139 4.43 18.13 -53.77
C ARG A 139 3.84 17.15 -52.75
N LEU A 140 4.19 15.87 -52.82
CA LEU A 140 3.77 14.86 -51.84
C LEU A 140 4.35 15.17 -50.45
N LEU A 141 5.62 15.60 -50.38
CA LEU A 141 6.24 16.04 -49.14
C LEU A 141 5.50 17.26 -48.56
N LEU A 142 5.20 18.27 -49.39
CA LEU A 142 4.44 19.43 -48.96
C LEU A 142 3.05 19.05 -48.44
N TYR A 143 2.33 18.17 -49.15
CA TYR A 143 1.03 17.65 -48.71
C TYR A 143 1.12 16.95 -47.35
N ASN A 144 2.14 16.13 -47.13
CA ASN A 144 2.37 15.47 -45.84
C ASN A 144 2.67 16.49 -44.74
N VAL A 145 3.50 17.51 -45.02
CA VAL A 145 3.78 18.60 -44.07
C VAL A 145 2.51 19.36 -43.72
N LEU A 146 1.65 19.66 -44.69
CA LEU A 146 0.36 20.32 -44.46
C LEU A 146 -0.56 19.46 -43.59
N LYS A 147 -0.67 18.16 -43.87
CA LYS A 147 -1.44 17.24 -42.99
C LYS A 147 -0.90 17.20 -41.57
N VAL A 148 0.42 17.13 -41.40
CA VAL A 148 1.05 17.16 -40.07
C VAL A 148 0.78 18.51 -39.38
N ARG A 149 0.75 19.60 -40.14
CA ARG A 149 0.41 20.91 -39.58
C ARG A 149 -1.04 20.96 -39.11
N ASP A 150 -1.98 20.42 -39.88
CA ASP A 150 -3.39 20.36 -39.50
C ASP A 150 -3.59 19.53 -38.23
N THR A 151 -2.92 18.38 -38.12
CA THR A 151 -2.98 17.56 -36.89
C THR A 151 -2.37 18.29 -35.69
N GLN A 152 -1.26 19.00 -35.87
CA GLN A 152 -0.69 19.85 -34.82
C GLN A 152 -1.67 20.95 -34.37
N LEU A 153 -2.38 21.59 -35.30
CA LEU A 153 -3.38 22.61 -34.98
C LEU A 153 -4.56 22.02 -34.21
N LEU A 154 -5.05 20.84 -34.58
CA LEU A 154 -6.08 20.13 -33.83
C LEU A 154 -5.62 19.80 -32.41
N LEU A 155 -4.43 19.23 -32.26
CA LEU A 155 -3.85 18.94 -30.94
C LEU A 155 -3.67 20.19 -30.08
N LYS A 156 -3.28 21.32 -30.70
CA LYS A 156 -3.17 22.60 -30.00
C LYS A 156 -4.54 23.09 -29.49
N LYS A 157 -5.60 22.97 -30.31
CA LYS A 157 -6.97 23.32 -29.92
C LYS A 157 -7.48 22.42 -28.81
N GLU A 158 -7.26 21.11 -28.90
CA GLU A 158 -7.63 20.17 -27.84
C GLU A 158 -6.91 20.46 -26.53
N ARG A 159 -5.62 20.78 -26.58
CA ARG A 159 -4.85 21.16 -25.39
C ARG A 159 -5.42 22.42 -24.75
N ALA A 160 -5.67 23.47 -25.54
CA ALA A 160 -6.28 24.70 -25.05
C ALA A 160 -7.67 24.44 -24.40
N GLY A 161 -8.52 23.64 -25.04
CA GLY A 161 -9.82 23.26 -24.48
C GLY A 161 -9.73 22.47 -23.17
N ARG A 162 -8.72 21.59 -23.03
CA ARG A 162 -8.44 20.88 -21.77
C ARG A 162 -7.95 21.83 -20.68
N GLU A 163 -7.06 22.75 -21.01
CA GLU A 163 -6.56 23.77 -20.09
C GLU A 163 -7.71 24.68 -19.59
N GLU A 164 -8.60 25.10 -20.49
CA GLU A 164 -9.82 25.84 -20.14
C GLU A 164 -10.76 25.03 -19.23
N ALA A 165 -10.97 23.74 -19.52
CA ALA A 165 -11.79 22.87 -18.68
C ALA A 165 -11.19 22.68 -17.27
N ILE A 166 -9.87 22.51 -17.19
CA ILE A 166 -9.13 22.44 -15.92
C ILE A 166 -9.28 23.76 -15.16
N TYR A 167 -9.05 24.90 -15.82
CA TYR A 167 -9.20 26.22 -15.22
C TYR A 167 -10.63 26.46 -14.72
N HIS A 168 -11.64 26.06 -15.49
CA HIS A 168 -13.03 26.15 -15.06
C HIS A 168 -13.31 25.25 -13.86
N GLY A 169 -12.76 24.03 -13.83
CA GLY A 169 -12.83 23.13 -12.68
C GLY A 169 -12.25 23.76 -11.42
N TYR A 170 -11.04 24.34 -11.51
CA TYR A 170 -10.44 25.08 -10.40
C TYR A 170 -11.29 26.26 -9.94
N LYS A 171 -11.88 27.03 -10.87
CA LYS A 171 -12.76 28.15 -10.54
C LYS A 171 -14.01 27.70 -9.77
N VAL A 172 -14.59 26.55 -10.14
CA VAL A 172 -15.76 25.99 -9.44
C VAL A 172 -15.39 25.52 -8.04
N ILE A 173 -14.26 24.81 -7.89
CA ILE A 173 -13.78 24.35 -6.58
C ILE A 173 -13.51 25.55 -5.66
N ALA A 174 -12.79 26.57 -6.15
CA ALA A 174 -12.51 27.79 -5.39
C ALA A 174 -13.79 28.54 -4.99
N ALA A 175 -14.79 28.60 -5.89
CA ALA A 175 -16.09 29.20 -5.58
C ALA A 175 -16.84 28.40 -4.49
N ALA A 176 -16.79 27.07 -4.54
CA ALA A 176 -17.41 26.20 -3.54
C ALA A 176 -16.73 26.33 -2.16
N GLU A 177 -15.39 26.40 -2.13
CA GLU A 177 -14.62 26.61 -0.89
C GLU A 177 -14.93 27.96 -0.26
N ASN A 178 -14.98 29.04 -1.07
CA ASN A 178 -15.38 30.36 -0.60
C ASN A 178 -16.82 30.37 -0.06
N ALA A 179 -17.77 29.73 -0.76
CA ALA A 179 -19.14 29.61 -0.30
C ALA A 179 -19.25 28.82 1.02
N ALA A 180 -18.44 27.76 1.19
CA ALA A 180 -18.38 26.99 2.43
C ALA A 180 -17.79 27.82 3.59
N ALA A 181 -16.76 28.64 3.32
CA ALA A 181 -16.20 29.56 4.30
C ALA A 181 -17.24 30.62 4.73
N GLU A 182 -17.93 31.24 3.78
CA GLU A 182 -19.02 32.19 4.07
C GLU A 182 -20.14 31.55 4.91
N ALA A 183 -20.53 30.31 4.59
CA ALA A 183 -21.54 29.59 5.35
C ALA A 183 -21.08 29.32 6.80
N LYS A 184 -19.82 28.95 6.99
CA LYS A 184 -19.23 28.75 8.32
C LYS A 184 -19.21 30.04 9.13
N ASP A 185 -18.85 31.15 8.52
CA ASP A 185 -18.84 32.47 9.16
C ASP A 185 -20.24 32.93 9.53
N ARG A 186 -21.23 32.71 8.66
CA ARG A 186 -22.65 32.98 8.96
C ARG A 186 -23.13 32.14 10.15
N ASN A 187 -22.85 30.83 10.16
CA ASN A 187 -23.22 29.96 11.27
C ASN A 187 -22.53 30.37 12.59
N ALA A 188 -21.27 30.80 12.54
CA ALA A 188 -20.56 31.32 13.70
C ALA A 188 -21.19 32.63 14.21
N ALA A 189 -21.59 33.52 13.31
CA ALA A 189 -22.29 34.75 13.66
C ALA A 189 -23.67 34.48 14.27
N ASP A 190 -24.44 33.54 13.71
CA ASP A 190 -25.77 33.17 14.20
C ASP A 190 -25.70 32.48 15.57
N THR A 191 -24.75 31.58 15.77
CA THR A 191 -24.53 30.95 17.08
C THR A 191 -24.07 31.97 18.13
N ALA A 192 -23.21 32.92 17.78
CA ALA A 192 -22.84 34.02 18.67
C ALA A 192 -24.04 34.91 19.03
N LYS A 193 -24.90 35.22 18.05
CA LYS A 193 -26.13 35.97 18.27
C LYS A 193 -27.10 35.22 19.18
N ALA A 194 -27.29 33.92 18.96
CA ALA A 194 -28.13 33.07 19.80
C ALA A 194 -27.62 33.04 21.25
N ARG A 195 -26.31 32.91 21.47
CA ARG A 195 -25.70 32.99 22.81
C ARG A 195 -25.97 34.34 23.48
N ARG A 196 -25.78 35.45 22.76
CA ARG A 196 -26.08 36.79 23.29
C ARG A 196 -27.55 36.93 23.71
N LEU A 197 -28.47 36.41 22.89
CA LEU A 197 -29.90 36.42 23.21
C LEU A 197 -30.22 35.55 24.44
N SER A 198 -29.62 34.36 24.56
CA SER A 198 -29.76 33.49 25.74
C SER A 198 -29.28 34.18 27.01
N THR A 199 -28.07 34.73 26.99
CA THR A 199 -27.51 35.47 28.14
C THR A 199 -28.38 36.67 28.51
N ALA A 200 -28.90 37.41 27.52
CA ALA A 200 -29.81 38.53 27.78
C ALA A 200 -31.15 38.06 28.42
N ALA A 201 -31.69 36.92 27.99
CA ALA A 201 -32.89 36.34 28.58
C ALA A 201 -32.65 35.89 30.03
N GLU A 202 -31.54 35.21 30.29
CA GLU A 202 -31.12 34.80 31.64
C GLU A 202 -30.95 36.01 32.57
N GLN A 203 -30.31 37.08 32.10
CA GLN A 203 -30.15 38.32 32.87
C GLN A 203 -31.50 38.97 33.21
N ARG A 204 -32.46 38.97 32.26
CA ARG A 204 -33.82 39.46 32.51
C ARG A 204 -34.53 38.61 33.58
N GLN A 205 -34.38 37.28 33.51
CA GLN A 205 -34.97 36.38 34.50
C GLN A 205 -34.36 36.59 35.89
N GLN A 206 -33.04 36.74 35.99
CA GLN A 206 -32.37 37.06 37.27
C GLN A 206 -32.83 38.40 37.84
N HIS A 207 -33.00 39.41 36.98
CA HIS A 207 -33.54 40.71 37.39
C HIS A 207 -34.96 40.57 37.94
N GLN A 208 -35.82 39.81 37.24
CA GLN A 208 -37.19 39.56 37.71
C GLN A 208 -37.20 38.84 39.06
N GLN A 209 -36.40 37.79 39.23
CA GLN A 209 -36.27 37.08 40.51
C GLN A 209 -35.78 38.00 41.63
N LYS A 210 -34.87 38.93 41.35
CA LYS A 210 -34.42 39.93 42.32
C LYS A 210 -35.55 40.89 42.71
N MET A 211 -36.34 41.37 41.75
CA MET A 211 -37.51 42.20 42.02
C MET A 211 -38.54 41.44 42.86
N ASP A 212 -38.84 40.19 42.52
CA ASP A 212 -39.81 39.37 43.26
C ASP A 212 -39.34 39.12 44.70
N LYS A 213 -38.04 38.88 44.91
CA LYS A 213 -37.44 38.80 46.25
C LYS A 213 -37.58 40.10 47.03
N GLN A 214 -37.29 41.24 46.42
CA GLN A 214 -37.47 42.55 47.06
C GLN A 214 -38.93 42.81 47.44
N VAL A 215 -39.88 42.44 46.58
CA VAL A 215 -41.32 42.53 46.89
C VAL A 215 -41.70 41.59 48.04
N ALA A 216 -41.16 40.38 48.09
CA ALA A 216 -41.40 39.43 49.19
C ALA A 216 -40.81 39.94 50.52
N GLU A 217 -39.59 40.47 50.49
CA GLU A 217 -38.93 41.09 51.65
C GLU A 217 -39.72 42.31 52.14
N ALA A 218 -40.20 43.17 51.24
CA ALA A 218 -41.05 44.31 51.61
C ALA A 218 -42.38 43.88 52.24
N LYS A 219 -43.01 42.81 51.72
CA LYS A 219 -44.21 42.23 52.34
C LYS A 219 -43.92 41.65 53.73
N ALA A 220 -42.79 40.96 53.90
CA ALA A 220 -42.37 40.43 55.20
C ALA A 220 -42.13 41.58 56.21
N MET A 221 -41.41 42.62 55.81
CA MET A 221 -41.21 43.83 56.64
C MET A 221 -42.54 44.51 56.99
N MET A 222 -43.51 44.55 56.07
CA MET A 222 -44.83 45.09 56.36
C MET A 222 -45.59 44.24 57.39
N GLN A 223 -45.51 42.91 57.30
CA GLN A 223 -46.11 41.99 58.26
C GLN A 223 -45.46 42.09 59.63
N GLU A 224 -44.13 42.16 59.70
CA GLU A 224 -43.38 42.42 60.94
C GLU A 224 -43.77 43.77 61.53
N GLY A 225 -43.89 44.82 60.72
CA GLY A 225 -44.33 46.14 61.15
C GLY A 225 -45.75 46.14 61.73
N ILE A 226 -46.67 45.33 61.17
CA ILE A 226 -48.01 45.14 61.74
C ILE A 226 -47.95 44.37 63.07
N ALA A 227 -47.12 43.33 63.15
CA ALA A 227 -46.93 42.54 64.37
C ALA A 227 -46.36 43.38 65.52
N ILE A 228 -45.38 44.25 65.24
CA ILE A 228 -44.80 45.18 66.22
C ILE A 228 -45.85 46.17 66.72
N ARG A 229 -46.70 46.73 65.84
CA ARG A 229 -47.78 47.64 66.26
C ARG A 229 -48.79 46.95 67.18
N ARG A 230 -49.18 45.72 66.86
CA ARG A 230 -50.07 44.92 67.73
C ARG A 230 -49.45 44.65 69.10
N ALA A 231 -48.17 44.28 69.13
CA ALA A 231 -47.44 44.08 70.39
C ALA A 231 -47.34 45.39 71.22
N ASP A 232 -47.12 46.55 70.58
CA ASP A 232 -47.09 47.85 71.26
C ASP A 232 -48.48 48.26 71.79
N GLU A 233 -49.56 47.97 71.05
CA GLU A 233 -50.94 48.16 71.50
C GLU A 233 -51.28 47.28 72.70
N GLU A 234 -50.90 46.00 72.68
CA GLU A 234 -51.07 45.07 73.80
C GLU A 234 -50.27 45.52 75.04
N TYR A 235 -49.04 45.98 74.85
CA TYR A 235 -48.20 46.51 75.93
C TYR A 235 -48.79 47.78 76.55
N ARG A 236 -49.29 48.71 75.73
CA ARG A 236 -49.99 49.92 76.23
C ARG A 236 -51.27 49.57 76.99
N ALA A 237 -52.04 48.60 76.51
CA ALA A 237 -53.24 48.13 77.21
C ALA A 237 -52.89 47.50 78.57
N ALA A 238 -51.80 46.75 78.66
CA ALA A 238 -51.30 46.19 79.92
C ALA A 238 -50.82 47.28 80.89
N GLN A 239 -50.12 48.31 80.40
CA GLN A 239 -49.71 49.48 81.19
C GLN A 239 -50.90 50.23 81.79
N VAL A 240 -51.97 50.46 81.01
CA VAL A 240 -53.18 51.13 81.51
C VAL A 240 -53.88 50.30 82.58
N LYS A 241 -53.95 48.97 82.43
CA LYS A 241 -54.49 48.08 83.47
C LYS A 241 -53.67 48.14 84.77
N SER A 242 -52.35 48.06 84.67
CA SER A 242 -51.45 48.16 85.83
C SER A 242 -51.56 49.54 86.53
N ALA A 243 -51.68 50.62 85.75
CA ALA A 243 -51.89 51.97 86.29
C ALA A 243 -53.27 52.12 86.97
N ALA A 244 -54.31 51.45 86.48
CA ALA A 244 -55.62 51.43 87.13
C ALA A 244 -55.59 50.64 88.45
N GLU A 245 -54.90 49.49 88.47
CA GLU A 245 -54.73 48.68 89.69
C GLU A 245 -53.94 49.42 90.77
N THR A 246 -52.88 50.14 90.41
CA THR A 246 -52.10 50.96 91.35
C THR A 246 -52.91 52.14 91.89
N LYS A 247 -53.72 52.81 91.06
CA LYS A 247 -54.68 53.85 91.53
C LYS A 247 -55.73 53.28 92.48
N ALA A 248 -56.27 52.09 92.20
CA ALA A 248 -57.23 51.43 93.09
C ALA A 248 -56.62 51.10 94.46
N LYS A 249 -55.39 50.55 94.47
CA LYS A 249 -54.63 50.30 95.72
C LYS A 249 -54.33 51.58 96.48
N TYR A 250 -53.96 52.66 95.77
CA TYR A 250 -53.72 53.97 96.38
C TYR A 250 -55.00 54.54 97.02
N MET A 251 -56.16 54.43 96.36
CA MET A 251 -57.44 54.90 96.91
C MET A 251 -57.82 54.17 98.20
N VAL A 252 -57.66 52.85 98.25
CA VAL A 252 -57.89 52.04 99.47
C VAL A 252 -56.94 52.49 100.59
N PHE A 253 -55.66 52.65 100.28
CA PHE A 253 -54.67 53.12 101.24
C PHE A 253 -54.98 54.52 101.82
N THR A 254 -55.43 55.46 100.98
CA THR A 254 -55.86 56.78 101.48
C THR A 254 -57.10 56.72 102.37
N GLN A 255 -58.04 55.81 102.11
CA GLN A 255 -59.22 55.63 102.97
C GLN A 255 -58.82 55.08 104.35
N GLU A 256 -57.88 54.15 104.40
CA GLU A 256 -57.32 53.61 105.65
C GLU A 256 -56.59 54.69 106.48
N LEU A 257 -55.84 55.59 105.82
CA LEU A 257 -55.16 56.70 106.50
C LEU A 257 -56.13 57.73 107.10
N VAL A 258 -57.26 57.98 106.44
CA VAL A 258 -58.31 58.87 106.97
C VAL A 258 -58.98 58.24 108.19
N ALA A 259 -59.31 56.94 108.13
CA ALA A 259 -59.87 56.22 109.28
C ALA A 259 -58.91 56.25 110.49
N MET A 260 -57.60 56.04 110.27
CA MET A 260 -56.60 56.13 111.34
C MET A 260 -56.48 57.56 111.91
N ARG A 261 -56.65 58.60 111.09
CA ARG A 261 -56.61 59.99 111.56
C ARG A 261 -57.78 60.30 112.51
N ASP A 262 -58.97 59.81 112.21
CA ASP A 262 -60.17 60.04 113.03
C ASP A 262 -60.10 59.25 114.35
N ASP A 263 -59.54 58.04 114.34
CA ASP A 263 -59.21 57.26 115.54
C ASP A 263 -58.18 57.96 116.45
N VAL A 264 -57.18 58.62 115.87
CA VAL A 264 -56.20 59.39 116.65
C VAL A 264 -56.83 60.65 117.26
N LYS A 265 -57.80 61.26 116.58
CA LYS A 265 -58.49 62.46 117.05
C LYS A 265 -59.42 62.15 118.22
N SER A 266 -60.19 61.07 118.14
CA SER A 266 -61.05 60.59 119.23
C SER A 266 -60.26 60.20 120.49
N ARG A 267 -59.08 59.58 120.32
CA ARG A 267 -58.15 59.29 121.44
C ARG A 267 -57.55 60.55 122.06
N LYS A 268 -57.26 61.59 121.27
CA LYS A 268 -56.74 62.88 121.77
C LYS A 268 -57.76 63.67 122.58
N ASP A 269 -59.03 63.60 122.22
CA ASP A 269 -60.08 64.31 122.97
C ASP A 269 -60.44 63.60 124.28
N ALA A 270 -60.34 62.26 124.33
CA ALA A 270 -60.44 61.49 125.58
C ALA A 270 -59.24 61.74 126.53
N ALA A 271 -58.03 61.93 125.99
CA ALA A 271 -56.83 62.21 126.78
C ALA A 271 -56.83 63.60 127.44
N LYS A 272 -57.41 64.63 126.79
CA LYS A 272 -57.51 65.99 127.36
C LYS A 272 -58.44 66.09 128.57
N ALA A 273 -59.48 65.26 128.64
CA ALA A 273 -60.37 65.18 129.80
C ALA A 273 -59.68 64.55 131.02
N HIS A 274 -58.77 63.59 130.79
CA HIS A 274 -57.99 62.92 131.82
C HIS A 274 -56.81 63.78 132.33
N ASP A 275 -56.19 64.60 131.46
CA ASP A 275 -55.05 65.46 131.80
C ASP A 275 -55.39 66.60 132.78
N ILE A 276 -56.63 67.12 132.76
CA ILE A 276 -57.07 68.14 133.73
C ILE A 276 -57.17 67.56 135.14
N GLN A 277 -57.53 66.27 135.25
CA GLN A 277 -57.67 65.57 136.52
C GLN A 277 -56.31 65.13 137.10
N GLN A 278 -55.29 64.94 136.25
CA GLN A 278 -53.93 64.56 136.70
C GLN A 278 -53.01 65.75 137.01
N ARG A 279 -53.27 66.96 136.50
CA ARG A 279 -52.44 68.15 136.78
C ARG A 279 -52.39 68.54 138.26
N LEU A 280 -53.48 68.36 139.01
CA LEU A 280 -53.51 68.61 140.46
C LEU A 280 -52.73 67.56 141.29
N GLY A 281 -52.49 66.36 140.73
CA GLY A 281 -51.70 65.31 141.39
C GLY A 281 -50.21 65.32 141.01
N ASN A 282 -49.86 65.83 139.82
CA ASN A 282 -48.50 65.75 139.28
C ASN A 282 -47.53 66.78 139.88
N GLU A 283 -48.00 67.92 140.39
CA GLU A 283 -47.12 68.89 141.08
C GLU A 283 -46.50 68.31 142.36
N ALA A 284 -47.21 67.43 143.08
CA ALA A 284 -46.71 66.74 144.27
C ALA A 284 -45.79 65.54 143.96
N TRP A 285 -45.82 65.02 142.73
CA TRP A 285 -45.03 63.85 142.31
C TRP A 285 -43.70 64.21 141.64
N ILE A 286 -43.62 65.36 140.95
CA ILE A 286 -42.40 65.84 140.27
C ILE A 286 -41.25 66.06 141.26
N ALA A 287 -41.52 66.62 142.45
CA ALA A 287 -40.53 66.78 143.51
C ALA A 287 -39.99 65.44 144.08
N ARG A 288 -40.72 64.33 143.90
CA ARG A 288 -40.33 62.99 144.37
C ARG A 288 -39.52 62.20 143.34
N LYS A 289 -39.67 62.51 142.04
CA LYS A 289 -39.07 61.74 140.94
C LYS A 289 -37.71 62.21 140.47
N GLU A 290 -37.34 63.47 140.70
CA GLU A 290 -35.97 63.95 140.44
C GLU A 290 -34.91 63.23 141.30
N LYS A 291 -35.28 62.75 142.49
CA LYS A 291 -34.39 61.91 143.33
C LYS A 291 -34.26 60.45 142.86
N GLN A 292 -35.13 59.98 141.97
CA GLN A 292 -35.16 58.58 141.52
C GLN A 292 -34.50 58.38 140.14
N THR A 293 -34.39 59.42 139.32
CA THR A 293 -33.81 59.36 137.96
C THR A 293 -32.28 59.30 137.97
N THR A 294 -31.62 59.76 139.03
CA THR A 294 -30.16 59.62 139.20
C THR A 294 -29.74 58.18 139.45
N MET A 295 -30.54 57.38 140.17
CA MET A 295 -30.22 55.97 140.47
C MET A 295 -30.52 54.97 139.33
N LYS A 296 -31.30 55.36 138.31
CA LYS A 296 -31.64 54.47 137.18
C LYS A 296 -30.62 54.50 136.03
N ARG A 297 -29.83 55.57 135.90
CA ARG A 297 -28.80 55.67 134.85
C ARG A 297 -27.62 54.70 135.05
N ASP A 298 -27.30 54.34 136.29
CA ASP A 298 -26.16 53.47 136.58
C ASP A 298 -26.47 51.96 136.36
N LEU A 299 -27.74 51.58 136.26
CA LEU A 299 -28.17 50.18 136.05
C LEU A 299 -28.28 49.80 134.57
N GLU A 300 -28.67 50.72 133.70
CA GLU A 300 -28.89 50.48 132.26
C GLU A 300 -27.57 50.25 131.47
N ALA A 301 -26.43 50.73 131.99
CA ALA A 301 -25.12 50.55 131.36
C ALA A 301 -24.61 49.09 131.40
N THR A 302 -25.10 48.25 132.32
CA THR A 302 -24.63 46.86 132.47
C THR A 302 -25.38 45.87 131.57
N TRP A 303 -26.60 46.19 131.13
CA TRP A 303 -27.42 45.32 130.27
C TRP A 303 -27.07 45.45 128.78
N PHE A 304 -26.56 46.60 128.35
CA PHE A 304 -26.17 46.84 126.95
C PHE A 304 -25.00 45.93 126.49
N ASN A 305 -24.04 45.66 127.39
CA ASN A 305 -22.86 44.85 127.07
C ASN A 305 -23.14 43.34 126.93
N GLN A 306 -24.30 42.84 127.39
CA GLN A 306 -24.69 41.44 127.24
C GLN A 306 -25.37 41.14 125.88
N GLY A 307 -25.97 42.15 125.23
CA GLY A 307 -26.70 42.00 123.95
C GLY A 307 -25.83 41.98 122.69
N ILE A 308 -24.54 42.29 122.79
CA ILE A 308 -23.59 42.22 121.67
C ILE A 308 -23.08 40.78 121.47
N ARG A 309 -22.87 40.03 122.56
CA ARG A 309 -22.35 38.64 122.52
C ARG A 309 -23.31 37.62 121.88
N THR A 310 -24.61 37.89 121.87
CA THR A 310 -25.61 36.97 121.28
C THR A 310 -25.76 37.13 119.77
N ARG A 311 -25.32 38.25 119.18
CA ARG A 311 -25.39 38.49 117.72
C ARG A 311 -24.21 37.87 116.94
N GLU A 312 -23.05 37.75 117.57
CA GLU A 312 -21.86 37.12 116.95
C GLU A 312 -22.09 35.61 116.69
N LEU A 313 -22.80 34.92 117.58
CA LEU A 313 -23.14 33.49 117.46
C LEU A 313 -24.14 33.13 116.32
N ILE A 314 -24.87 34.12 115.80
CA ILE A 314 -25.84 33.91 114.71
C ILE A 314 -25.17 34.06 113.33
N GLY A 315 -24.15 34.92 113.22
CA GLY A 315 -23.39 35.14 111.98
C GLY A 315 -22.59 33.91 111.52
N GLU A 316 -22.07 33.12 112.46
CA GLU A 316 -21.27 31.92 112.16
C GLU A 316 -22.08 30.76 111.56
N ARG A 317 -23.40 30.68 111.83
CA ARG A 317 -24.26 29.62 111.27
C ARG A 317 -24.74 29.88 109.85
N SER A 318 -24.80 31.15 109.43
CA SER A 318 -25.24 31.54 108.08
C SER A 318 -24.18 31.33 106.99
N LEU A 319 -22.89 31.41 107.34
CA LEU A 319 -21.76 31.24 106.40
C LEU A 319 -21.60 29.79 105.92
N GLY A 320 -21.90 28.79 106.76
CA GLY A 320 -21.80 27.37 106.36
C GLY A 320 -22.88 26.89 105.39
N ILE A 321 -24.04 27.57 105.30
CA ILE A 321 -25.14 27.18 104.42
C ILE A 321 -24.94 27.73 102.99
N THR A 322 -24.25 28.86 102.85
CA THR A 322 -23.96 29.47 101.54
C THR A 322 -22.87 28.71 100.78
N ASP A 323 -21.84 28.22 101.48
CA ASP A 323 -20.72 27.48 100.85
C ASP A 323 -21.17 26.10 100.30
N ASP A 324 -22.17 25.47 100.93
CA ASP A 324 -22.73 24.17 100.51
C ASP A 324 -23.67 24.27 99.29
N ILE A 325 -24.27 25.44 99.05
CA ILE A 325 -25.10 25.69 97.86
C ILE A 325 -24.21 26.03 96.65
N GLU A 326 -23.15 26.81 96.84
CA GLU A 326 -22.18 27.13 95.78
C GLU A 326 -21.40 25.89 95.30
N SER A 327 -21.03 24.96 96.19
CA SER A 327 -20.30 23.74 95.81
C SER A 327 -21.13 22.80 94.91
N LYS A 328 -22.45 22.70 95.13
CA LYS A 328 -23.37 21.87 94.34
C LYS A 328 -23.67 22.48 92.96
N LEU A 329 -23.78 23.81 92.88
CA LEU A 329 -23.98 24.52 91.61
C LEU A 329 -22.74 24.39 90.72
N ASN A 330 -21.54 24.54 91.30
CA ASN A 330 -20.28 24.41 90.58
C ASN A 330 -20.02 22.99 90.06
N GLN A 331 -20.47 21.94 90.77
CA GLN A 331 -20.40 20.56 90.27
C GLN A 331 -21.34 20.28 89.08
N GLN A 332 -22.52 20.91 89.02
CA GLN A 332 -23.43 20.74 87.89
C GLN A 332 -22.92 21.49 86.64
N ILE A 333 -22.33 22.68 86.82
CA ILE A 333 -21.68 23.43 85.73
C ILE A 333 -20.47 22.66 85.19
N ALA A 334 -19.63 22.08 86.07
CA ALA A 334 -18.46 21.30 85.66
C ALA A 334 -18.82 20.06 84.81
N ARG A 335 -19.90 19.33 85.15
CA ARG A 335 -20.38 18.18 84.37
C ARG A 335 -20.92 18.57 82.99
N ALA A 336 -21.67 19.67 82.91
CA ALA A 336 -22.19 20.17 81.63
C ALA A 336 -21.08 20.69 80.69
N VAL A 337 -19.98 21.20 81.24
CA VAL A 337 -18.78 21.59 80.46
C VAL A 337 -18.01 20.36 79.97
N GLN A 338 -17.84 19.33 80.81
CA GLN A 338 -17.21 18.07 80.40
C GLN A 338 -17.96 17.37 79.27
N ASP A 339 -19.30 17.28 79.34
CA ASP A 339 -20.11 16.64 78.29
C ASP A 339 -20.05 17.40 76.95
N LYS A 340 -19.89 18.74 76.98
CA LYS A 340 -19.68 19.55 75.78
C LYS A 340 -18.28 19.38 75.21
N ASP A 341 -17.27 19.35 76.07
CA ASP A 341 -15.88 19.18 75.65
C ASP A 341 -15.62 17.76 75.09
N GLU A 342 -16.27 16.74 75.63
CA GLU A 342 -16.20 15.37 75.10
C GLU A 342 -16.88 15.24 73.73
N LYS A 343 -18.05 15.87 73.52
CA LYS A 343 -18.68 15.94 72.19
C LYS A 343 -17.82 16.70 71.18
N ALA A 344 -17.22 17.82 71.58
CA ALA A 344 -16.32 18.59 70.73
C ALA A 344 -15.05 17.78 70.38
N ARG A 345 -14.51 16.99 71.31
CA ARG A 345 -13.37 16.08 71.06
C ARG A 345 -13.75 14.95 70.10
N CYS A 346 -14.91 14.33 70.26
CA CYS A 346 -15.39 13.29 69.35
C CYS A 346 -15.65 13.83 67.92
N GLU A 347 -16.25 15.02 67.80
CA GLU A 347 -16.45 15.67 66.50
C GLU A 347 -15.13 16.11 65.85
N ALA A 348 -14.17 16.61 66.64
CA ALA A 348 -12.84 16.95 66.15
C ALA A 348 -12.06 15.70 65.70
N ALA A 349 -12.17 14.59 66.42
CA ALA A 349 -11.57 13.31 66.05
C ALA A 349 -12.17 12.77 64.73
N ARG A 350 -13.50 12.82 64.58
CA ARG A 350 -14.19 12.40 63.35
C ARG A 350 -13.82 13.27 62.14
N LYS A 351 -13.68 14.59 62.33
CA LYS A 351 -13.19 15.51 61.28
C LYS A 351 -11.73 15.22 60.91
N GLN A 352 -10.89 14.86 61.86
CA GLN A 352 -9.51 14.46 61.58
C GLN A 352 -9.42 13.13 60.83
N GLU A 353 -10.28 12.15 61.13
CA GLU A 353 -10.34 10.89 60.38
C GLU A 353 -10.79 11.11 58.93
N ILE A 354 -11.87 11.86 58.71
CA ILE A 354 -12.33 12.22 57.36
C ILE A 354 -11.25 12.97 56.58
N SER A 355 -10.53 13.90 57.23
CA SER A 355 -9.42 14.63 56.61
C SER A 355 -8.22 13.72 56.27
N LYS A 356 -7.92 12.72 57.11
CA LYS A 356 -6.90 11.71 56.83
C LYS A 356 -7.29 10.82 55.66
N GLU A 357 -8.56 10.41 55.57
CA GLU A 357 -9.08 9.60 54.46
C GLU A 357 -9.05 10.37 53.13
N GLN A 358 -9.54 11.61 53.11
CA GLN A 358 -9.45 12.50 51.94
C GLN A 358 -7.99 12.76 51.54
N GLY A 359 -7.09 12.91 52.51
CA GLY A 359 -5.66 13.05 52.27
C GLY A 359 -5.02 11.79 51.68
N GLN A 360 -5.46 10.60 52.09
CA GLN A 360 -5.01 9.33 51.52
C GLN A 360 -5.56 9.10 50.10
N GLU A 361 -6.81 9.45 49.85
CA GLU A 361 -7.43 9.38 48.52
C GLU A 361 -6.75 10.34 47.54
N THR A 362 -6.48 11.57 47.98
CA THR A 362 -5.71 12.55 47.20
C THR A 362 -4.29 12.06 46.90
N LYS A 363 -3.62 11.43 47.87
CA LYS A 363 -2.30 10.80 47.67
C LYS A 363 -2.36 9.64 46.68
N ARG A 364 -3.38 8.78 46.75
CA ARG A 364 -3.57 7.67 45.78
C ARG A 364 -3.79 8.20 44.37
N HIS A 365 -4.66 9.21 44.20
CA HIS A 365 -4.89 9.86 42.91
C HIS A 365 -3.63 10.55 42.38
N TYR A 366 -2.85 11.20 43.24
CA TYR A 366 -1.56 11.80 42.85
C TYR A 366 -0.55 10.73 42.40
N ILE A 367 -0.44 9.62 43.11
CA ILE A 367 0.46 8.51 42.74
C ILE A 367 0.04 7.90 41.41
N ASP A 368 -1.27 7.63 41.23
CA ASP A 368 -1.82 7.06 39.99
C ASP A 368 -1.61 8.01 38.80
N THR A 369 -1.91 9.30 38.95
CA THR A 369 -1.65 10.29 37.87
C THR A 369 -0.17 10.44 37.52
N VAL A 370 0.73 10.34 38.51
CA VAL A 370 2.18 10.34 38.26
C VAL A 370 2.62 9.06 37.56
N GLN A 371 2.05 7.90 37.92
CA GLN A 371 2.33 6.62 37.26
C GLN A 371 1.84 6.62 35.81
N ARG A 372 0.60 7.03 35.55
CA ARG A 372 0.06 7.18 34.18
C ARG A 372 0.91 8.11 33.34
N LYS A 373 1.31 9.27 33.87
CA LYS A 373 2.22 10.19 33.16
C LYS A 373 3.60 9.60 32.89
N LYS A 374 4.11 8.71 33.75
CA LYS A 374 5.37 8.00 33.50
C LYS A 374 5.18 6.94 32.41
N GLU A 375 4.10 6.18 32.46
CA GLU A 375 3.75 5.18 31.44
C GLU A 375 3.51 5.82 30.07
N ASP A 376 2.77 6.93 30.01
CA ASP A 376 2.55 7.69 28.78
C ASP A 376 3.88 8.22 28.20
N LYS A 377 4.81 8.67 29.06
CA LYS A 377 6.15 9.06 28.63
C LYS A 377 6.97 7.89 28.11
N VAL A 378 6.82 6.69 28.67
CA VAL A 378 7.48 5.48 28.18
C VAL A 378 6.88 5.07 26.83
N LYS A 379 5.54 5.02 26.72
CA LYS A 379 4.83 4.75 25.47
C LYS A 379 5.20 5.75 24.37
N ALA A 380 5.21 7.05 24.67
CA ALA A 380 5.62 8.07 23.71
C ALA A 380 7.09 7.91 23.26
N LYS A 381 7.98 7.45 24.16
CA LYS A 381 9.36 7.12 23.80
C LYS A 381 9.44 5.87 22.92
N GLU A 382 8.66 4.84 23.22
CA GLU A 382 8.59 3.61 22.43
C GLU A 382 8.00 3.87 21.05
N GLU A 383 6.92 4.64 20.94
CA GLU A 383 6.32 5.10 19.68
C GLU A 383 7.29 5.97 18.88
N GLY A 384 7.99 6.90 19.55
CA GLY A 384 9.05 7.71 18.93
C GLY A 384 10.22 6.86 18.42
N GLN A 385 10.65 5.85 19.18
CA GLN A 385 11.66 4.89 18.73
C GLN A 385 11.17 4.01 17.57
N ALA A 386 9.91 3.58 17.60
CA ALA A 386 9.31 2.81 16.50
C ALA A 386 9.24 3.65 15.22
N THR A 387 8.84 4.90 15.33
CA THR A 387 8.79 5.84 14.20
C THR A 387 10.20 6.11 13.66
N LEU A 388 11.19 6.28 14.55
CA LEU A 388 12.59 6.42 14.15
C LEU A 388 13.10 5.18 13.41
N ARG A 389 12.77 3.96 13.87
CA ARG A 389 13.15 2.72 13.17
C ARG A 389 12.55 2.67 11.77
N VAL A 390 11.29 3.06 11.59
CA VAL A 390 10.66 3.14 10.27
C VAL A 390 11.38 4.16 9.38
N PHE A 391 11.73 5.33 9.89
CA PHE A 391 12.49 6.32 9.12
C PHE A 391 13.88 5.82 8.72
N LEU A 392 14.57 5.10 9.61
CA LEU A 392 15.87 4.49 9.29
C LEU A 392 15.74 3.42 8.21
N GLN A 393 14.72 2.56 8.30
CA GLN A 393 14.43 1.56 7.25
C GLN A 393 14.15 2.22 5.91
N GLN A 394 13.28 3.24 5.87
CA GLN A 394 12.97 3.98 4.64
C GLN A 394 14.20 4.67 4.04
N ARG A 395 15.06 5.25 4.90
CA ARG A 395 16.33 5.84 4.46
C ARG A 395 17.25 4.79 3.86
N ASP A 396 17.39 3.65 4.51
CA ASP A 396 18.28 2.58 4.06
C ASP A 396 17.77 1.96 2.75
N GLU A 397 16.45 1.73 2.61
CA GLU A 397 15.80 1.34 1.36
C GLU A 397 16.03 2.35 0.23
N TYR A 398 15.92 3.64 0.54
CA TYR A 398 16.21 4.70 -0.43
C TYR A 398 17.67 4.67 -0.88
N LEU A 399 18.61 4.52 0.06
CA LEU A 399 20.04 4.44 -0.24
C LEU A 399 20.39 3.19 -1.04
N GLU A 400 19.77 2.05 -0.74
CA GLU A 400 19.91 0.83 -1.53
C GLU A 400 19.38 1.01 -2.95
N ASN A 401 18.21 1.64 -3.11
CA ASN A 401 17.65 1.94 -4.42
C ASN A 401 18.53 2.91 -5.22
N GLU A 402 19.11 3.92 -4.58
CA GLU A 402 20.11 4.81 -5.17
C GLU A 402 21.36 4.04 -5.63
N ARG A 403 21.88 3.13 -4.79
CA ARG A 403 23.02 2.27 -5.14
C ARG A 403 22.70 1.34 -6.32
N ARG A 404 21.51 0.74 -6.34
CA ARG A 404 21.04 -0.09 -7.47
C ARG A 404 20.94 0.72 -8.75
N LYS A 405 20.30 1.89 -8.73
CA LYS A 405 20.23 2.78 -9.91
C LYS A 405 21.61 3.16 -10.43
N LYS A 406 22.56 3.45 -9.54
CA LYS A 406 23.96 3.73 -9.92
C LYS A 406 24.65 2.51 -10.51
N ALA A 407 24.45 1.32 -9.93
CA ALA A 407 24.98 0.07 -10.46
C ALA A 407 24.42 -0.23 -11.86
N ASP A 408 23.10 -0.14 -12.05
CA ASP A 408 22.44 -0.34 -13.34
C ASP A 408 22.90 0.66 -14.39
N ALA A 409 23.14 1.92 -14.00
CA ALA A 409 23.66 2.95 -14.90
C ALA A 409 25.11 2.66 -15.31
N LEU A 410 25.94 2.19 -14.39
CA LEU A 410 27.31 1.75 -14.69
C LEU A 410 27.32 0.51 -15.60
N GLU A 411 26.42 -0.44 -15.36
CA GLU A 411 26.30 -1.65 -16.18
C GLU A 411 25.84 -1.31 -17.60
N ARG A 412 24.78 -0.50 -17.75
CA ARG A 412 24.36 0.05 -19.05
C ARG A 412 25.48 0.84 -19.74
N GLY A 413 26.25 1.62 -18.99
CA GLY A 413 27.43 2.31 -19.51
C GLY A 413 28.50 1.36 -20.04
N ARG A 414 28.79 0.27 -19.32
CA ARG A 414 29.73 -0.78 -19.74
C ARG A 414 29.23 -1.53 -20.97
N GLU A 415 27.94 -1.85 -21.04
CA GLU A 415 27.33 -2.47 -22.23
C GLU A 415 27.44 -1.57 -23.45
N LEU A 416 27.17 -0.27 -23.28
CA LEU A 416 27.27 0.70 -24.37
C LEU A 416 28.72 0.85 -24.86
N GLN A 417 29.70 0.85 -23.94
CA GLN A 417 31.12 0.80 -24.29
C GLN A 417 31.50 -0.49 -25.03
N LYS A 418 31.02 -1.66 -24.58
CA LYS A 418 31.26 -2.95 -25.27
C LYS A 418 30.67 -2.93 -26.68
N ASN A 419 29.45 -2.43 -26.84
CA ASN A 419 28.80 -2.31 -28.14
C ASN A 419 29.55 -1.35 -29.07
N HIS A 420 30.05 -0.23 -28.53
CA HIS A 420 30.87 0.70 -29.29
C HIS A 420 32.21 0.07 -29.73
N LEU A 421 32.87 -0.66 -28.83
CA LEU A 421 34.08 -1.42 -29.18
C LEU A 421 33.81 -2.48 -30.25
N ALA A 422 32.69 -3.20 -30.16
CA ALA A 422 32.28 -4.18 -31.17
C ALA A 422 32.03 -3.52 -32.54
N GLN A 423 31.35 -2.36 -32.57
CA GLN A 423 31.15 -1.58 -33.81
C GLN A 423 32.48 -1.08 -34.40
N MET A 424 33.42 -0.67 -33.55
CA MET A 424 34.76 -0.25 -33.98
C MET A 424 35.56 -1.43 -34.55
N GLU A 425 35.47 -2.62 -33.93
CA GLU A 425 36.07 -3.84 -34.46
C GLU A 425 35.44 -4.27 -35.78
N GLU A 426 34.12 -4.23 -35.88
CA GLU A 426 33.39 -4.56 -37.11
C GLU A 426 33.76 -3.60 -38.24
N SER A 427 33.82 -2.29 -37.95
CA SER A 427 34.32 -1.29 -38.89
C SER A 427 35.77 -1.54 -39.30
N ARG A 428 36.63 -1.97 -38.38
CA ARG A 428 38.03 -2.33 -38.68
C ARG A 428 38.10 -3.58 -39.56
N ARG A 429 37.30 -4.60 -39.27
CA ARG A 429 37.19 -5.83 -40.09
C ARG A 429 36.69 -5.49 -41.50
N ALA A 430 35.66 -4.67 -41.62
CA ALA A 430 35.14 -4.21 -42.90
C ALA A 430 36.20 -3.45 -43.71
N ARG A 431 37.00 -2.58 -43.07
CA ARG A 431 38.13 -1.90 -43.73
C ARG A 431 39.22 -2.87 -44.21
N LEU A 432 39.55 -3.88 -43.40
CA LEU A 432 40.52 -4.91 -43.77
C LEU A 432 40.01 -5.76 -44.94
N CYS A 433 38.76 -6.22 -44.90
CA CYS A 433 38.12 -6.91 -46.02
C CYS A 433 38.15 -6.06 -47.29
N ALA A 434 37.75 -4.78 -47.21
CA ALA A 434 37.77 -3.88 -48.37
C ALA A 434 39.19 -3.60 -48.90
N GLN A 435 40.21 -3.65 -48.05
CA GLN A 435 41.61 -3.55 -48.47
C GLN A 435 42.08 -4.85 -49.15
N GLN A 436 41.63 -5.99 -48.65
CA GLN A 436 41.96 -7.30 -49.18
C GLN A 436 41.24 -7.56 -50.51
N GLU A 437 39.98 -7.16 -50.64
CA GLU A 437 39.25 -7.11 -51.91
C GLU A 437 40.00 -6.25 -52.93
N ARG A 438 40.44 -5.04 -52.55
CA ARG A 438 41.26 -4.20 -53.44
C ARG A 438 42.57 -4.86 -53.87
N ARG A 439 43.22 -5.61 -52.98
CA ARG A 439 44.43 -6.38 -53.33
C ARG A 439 44.10 -7.53 -54.28
N ASN A 440 42.99 -8.22 -54.06
CA ASN A 440 42.51 -9.29 -54.94
C ASN A 440 42.15 -8.72 -56.32
N ASP A 441 41.47 -7.58 -56.38
CA ASP A 441 41.15 -6.87 -57.62
C ASP A 441 42.41 -6.46 -58.37
N HIS A 442 43.43 -5.97 -57.65
CA HIS A 442 44.72 -5.62 -58.25
C HIS A 442 45.44 -6.86 -58.78
N SER A 443 45.49 -7.94 -57.99
CA SER A 443 46.05 -9.22 -58.44
C SER A 443 45.29 -9.83 -59.62
N ALA A 444 43.98 -9.64 -59.69
CA ALA A 444 43.15 -10.09 -60.81
C ALA A 444 43.45 -9.27 -62.08
N ARG A 445 43.66 -7.96 -61.94
CA ARG A 445 44.13 -7.11 -63.05
C ARG A 445 45.52 -7.52 -63.52
N ASP A 446 46.46 -7.73 -62.60
CA ASP A 446 47.81 -8.20 -62.93
C ASP A 446 47.77 -9.56 -63.67
N ALA A 447 46.87 -10.46 -63.26
CA ALA A 447 46.66 -11.74 -63.95
C ALA A 447 46.09 -11.54 -65.36
N GLN A 448 45.11 -10.66 -65.53
CA GLN A 448 44.54 -10.31 -66.84
C GLN A 448 45.59 -9.66 -67.75
N GLU A 449 46.45 -8.79 -67.22
CA GLU A 449 47.54 -8.18 -67.97
C GLU A 449 48.57 -9.23 -68.40
N ARG A 450 48.90 -10.21 -67.54
CA ARG A 450 49.76 -11.34 -67.92
C ARG A 450 49.13 -12.20 -69.01
N GLU A 451 47.86 -12.56 -68.88
CA GLU A 451 47.13 -13.32 -69.91
C GLU A 451 47.07 -12.55 -71.23
N ALA A 452 46.86 -11.24 -71.19
CA ALA A 452 46.89 -10.38 -72.38
C ALA A 452 48.28 -10.34 -73.03
N HIS A 453 49.34 -10.27 -72.22
CA HIS A 453 50.72 -10.36 -72.70
C HIS A 453 51.05 -11.73 -73.30
N GLU A 454 50.62 -12.82 -72.67
CA GLU A 454 50.78 -14.19 -73.19
C GLU A 454 50.02 -14.39 -74.50
N LEU A 455 48.80 -13.88 -74.59
CA LEU A 455 48.00 -13.90 -75.82
C LEU A 455 48.67 -13.07 -76.93
N ALA A 456 49.17 -11.87 -76.61
CA ALA A 456 49.90 -11.05 -77.56
C ALA A 456 51.19 -11.74 -78.06
N ALA A 457 51.93 -12.39 -77.17
CA ALA A 457 53.11 -13.17 -77.52
C ALA A 457 52.76 -14.36 -78.43
N TYR A 458 51.65 -15.06 -78.15
CA TYR A 458 51.13 -16.13 -78.99
C TYR A 458 50.66 -15.62 -80.36
N MET A 459 49.99 -14.46 -80.42
CA MET A 459 49.61 -13.84 -81.69
C MET A 459 50.84 -13.43 -82.52
N GLU A 460 51.90 -12.92 -81.88
CA GLU A 460 53.17 -12.59 -82.56
C GLU A 460 53.90 -13.85 -83.07
N THR A 461 53.81 -15.00 -82.40
CA THR A 461 54.38 -16.25 -82.92
C THR A 461 53.57 -16.79 -84.09
N VAL A 462 52.24 -16.80 -83.99
CA VAL A 462 51.34 -17.21 -85.09
C VAL A 462 51.53 -16.32 -86.32
N GLN A 463 51.74 -15.02 -86.14
CA GLN A 463 52.01 -14.08 -87.24
C GLN A 463 53.31 -14.41 -88.02
N LYS A 464 54.28 -15.07 -87.37
CA LYS A 464 55.58 -15.42 -87.96
C LYS A 464 55.58 -16.80 -88.62
N GLU A 465 54.55 -17.62 -88.42
CA GLU A 465 54.43 -18.94 -89.03
C GLU A 465 54.16 -18.83 -90.54
N ALA A 466 54.79 -19.70 -91.33
CA ALA A 466 54.78 -19.63 -92.80
C ALA A 466 53.37 -19.68 -93.40
N TRP A 467 52.49 -20.53 -92.87
CA TRP A 467 51.11 -20.68 -93.35
C TRP A 467 50.23 -19.44 -93.07
N ALA A 468 50.59 -18.62 -92.09
CA ALA A 468 49.84 -17.43 -91.73
C ALA A 468 50.29 -16.19 -92.54
N GLN A 469 51.55 -16.16 -92.99
CA GLN A 469 52.08 -15.09 -93.85
C GLN A 469 51.44 -15.06 -95.23
N ASP A 470 51.08 -16.23 -95.76
CA ASP A 470 50.44 -16.36 -97.08
C ASP A 470 48.98 -15.84 -97.10
N ASN A 471 48.35 -15.65 -95.94
CA ASN A 471 46.95 -15.24 -95.82
C ASN A 471 46.82 -13.78 -95.36
N GLY A 472 46.81 -12.85 -96.32
CA GLY A 472 46.78 -11.40 -96.04
C GLY A 472 45.63 -10.92 -95.16
N ARG A 473 44.45 -11.54 -95.23
CA ARG A 473 43.32 -11.22 -94.32
C ARG A 473 43.60 -11.57 -92.86
N LEU A 474 44.36 -12.64 -92.64
CA LEU A 474 44.72 -13.12 -91.30
C LEU A 474 45.80 -12.21 -90.69
N GLN A 475 46.75 -11.75 -91.51
CA GLN A 475 47.76 -10.74 -91.13
C GLN A 475 47.13 -9.41 -90.72
N ASP A 476 46.20 -8.88 -91.52
CA ASP A 476 45.49 -7.64 -91.18
C ASP A 476 44.71 -7.77 -89.87
N TYR A 477 44.05 -8.93 -89.67
CA TYR A 477 43.33 -9.19 -88.43
C TYR A 477 44.28 -9.26 -87.22
N LEU A 478 45.39 -9.99 -87.33
CA LEU A 478 46.38 -10.14 -86.26
C LEU A 478 47.07 -8.81 -85.93
N GLN A 479 47.43 -7.98 -86.91
CA GLN A 479 47.98 -6.63 -86.66
C GLN A 479 46.96 -5.73 -85.96
N LYS A 480 45.70 -5.77 -86.40
CA LYS A 480 44.63 -4.96 -85.81
C LYS A 480 44.29 -5.43 -84.39
N ALA A 481 44.35 -6.73 -84.12
CA ALA A 481 44.19 -7.28 -82.78
C ALA A 481 45.38 -6.93 -81.86
N LEU A 482 46.62 -7.08 -82.34
CA LEU A 482 47.83 -6.75 -81.57
C LEU A 482 47.92 -5.26 -81.20
N SER A 483 47.46 -4.36 -82.07
CA SER A 483 47.40 -2.92 -81.79
C SER A 483 46.30 -2.53 -80.78
N GLN A 484 45.29 -3.38 -80.56
CA GLN A 484 44.28 -3.18 -79.53
C GLN A 484 44.67 -3.80 -78.18
N LEU A 485 45.54 -4.83 -78.20
CA LEU A 485 46.02 -5.54 -77.02
C LEU A 485 47.26 -4.91 -76.38
N LYS A 486 48.03 -4.11 -77.13
CA LYS A 486 49.07 -3.26 -76.56
C LYS A 486 48.40 -1.97 -76.06
N PRO A 487 48.34 -1.71 -74.74
CA PRO A 487 47.77 -0.49 -74.19
C PRO A 487 48.51 0.77 -74.64
#